data_AF-A0A0F9J0N0-F1
#
_entry.id   AF-A0A0F9J0N0-F1
#
_cell.length_a   1.000
_cell.length_b   1.000
_cell.length_c   1.000
_cell.angle_alpha   90.00
_cell.angle_beta   90.00
_cell.angle_gamma   90.00
#
_symmetry.space_group_name_H-M   'P 1'
#
loop_
_entity.id
_entity.type
_entity.pdbx_description
1 polymer ?
#
loop_
_entity_poly.entity_id
_entity_poly.type
_entity_poly.pdbx_seq_one_letter_code
_entity_poly.pdbx_strand_id
1 'polypeptide(L)'
;MTALPVKRVDGQGRVTLGKAFARQLVTLREVEEGTVEITIAVAIPAREVWLHKNKAALASVMRGLEQTGRGEFAEAPDLVEDGKLADKMGR
;
A
#
# COMPACT_ATOMS: atom_id res chain seq x y z
N MET A 1 10.41 -20.11 -28.62
CA MET A 1 11.40 -19.75 -27.58
C MET A 1 11.69 -18.27 -27.73
N THR A 2 11.20 -17.42 -26.83
CA THR A 2 11.44 -15.97 -26.89
C THR A 2 12.88 -15.73 -26.44
N ALA A 3 13.73 -15.19 -27.31
CA ALA A 3 15.10 -14.88 -26.97
C ALA A 3 15.14 -13.82 -25.86
N LEU A 4 15.88 -14.09 -24.78
CA LEU A 4 16.07 -13.12 -23.71
C LEU A 4 16.94 -11.97 -24.25
N PRO A 5 16.45 -10.72 -24.23
CA PRO A 5 17.24 -9.59 -24.70
C PRO A 5 18.44 -9.37 -23.76
N VAL A 6 19.65 -9.59 -24.27
CA VAL A 6 20.89 -9.31 -23.53
C VAL A 6 21.10 -7.81 -23.49
N LYS A 7 21.29 -7.26 -22.29
CA LYS A 7 21.58 -5.84 -22.07
C LYS A 7 22.90 -5.70 -21.34
N ARG A 8 23.70 -4.72 -21.74
CA ARG A 8 24.96 -4.39 -21.08
C ARG A 8 24.69 -3.43 -19.92
N VAL A 9 25.27 -3.75 -18.76
CA VAL A 9 25.32 -2.84 -17.61
C VAL A 9 26.33 -1.73 -17.91
N ASP A 10 25.98 -0.48 -17.60
CA ASP A 10 26.86 0.65 -17.83
C ASP A 10 27.97 0.77 -16.77
N GLY A 11 28.90 1.70 -16.95
CA GLY A 11 30.01 1.94 -16.01
C GLY A 11 29.57 2.45 -14.63
N GLN A 12 28.29 2.78 -14.44
CA GLN A 12 27.70 3.18 -13.16
C GLN A 12 26.86 2.07 -12.54
N GLY A 13 26.87 0.86 -13.11
CA GLY A 13 26.13 -0.29 -12.58
C GLY A 13 24.64 -0.29 -12.91
N ARG A 14 24.17 0.51 -13.88
CA ARG A 14 22.75 0.62 -14.24
C ARG A 14 22.39 -0.27 -15.42
N VAL A 15 21.15 -0.76 -15.42
CA VAL A 15 20.55 -1.50 -16.55
C VAL A 15 19.17 -0.93 -16.89
N THR A 16 18.94 -0.62 -18.18
CA THR A 16 17.67 -0.08 -18.63
C THR A 16 16.65 -1.20 -18.84
N LEU A 17 15.66 -1.32 -17.97
CA LEU A 17 14.63 -2.37 -18.06
C LEU A 17 13.64 -2.15 -19.22
N GLY A 18 13.49 -0.91 -19.69
CA GLY A 18 12.61 -0.55 -20.80
C GLY A 18 11.27 0.03 -20.35
N LYS A 19 10.40 0.35 -21.31
CA LYS A 19 9.15 1.09 -21.07
C LYS A 19 8.18 0.40 -20.09
N ALA A 20 8.18 -0.93 -20.03
CA ALA A 20 7.32 -1.69 -19.11
C ALA A 20 7.60 -1.39 -17.64
N PHE A 21 8.82 -0.98 -17.30
CA PHE A 21 9.24 -0.64 -15.93
C PHE A 21 9.43 0.87 -15.74
N ALA A 22 9.08 1.68 -16.73
CA ALA A 22 9.28 3.12 -16.65
C ALA A 22 8.43 3.71 -15.51
N ARG A 23 9.06 4.52 -14.65
CA ARG A 23 8.43 5.23 -13.52
C ARG A 23 7.81 4.30 -12.47
N GLN A 24 8.12 3.01 -12.49
CA GLN A 24 7.71 2.05 -11.46
C GLN A 24 8.75 2.04 -10.35
N LEU A 25 8.29 1.91 -9.10
CA LEU A 25 9.16 1.54 -7.99
C LEU A 25 9.42 0.05 -8.08
N VAL A 26 10.66 -0.38 -7.83
CA VAL A 26 11.03 -1.80 -7.85
C VAL A 26 11.88 -2.15 -6.64
N THR A 27 11.75 -3.39 -6.17
CA THR A 27 12.67 -4.02 -5.23
C THR A 27 13.63 -4.93 -5.98
N LEU A 28 14.89 -4.95 -5.54
CA LEU A 28 15.90 -5.86 -6.06
C LEU A 28 16.26 -6.87 -4.96
N ARG A 29 16.35 -8.14 -5.33
CA ARG A 29 16.83 -9.21 -4.46
C ARG A 29 17.80 -10.08 -5.24
N GLU A 30 18.99 -10.30 -4.69
CA GLU A 30 19.87 -11.36 -5.19
C GLU A 30 19.31 -12.70 -4.69
N VAL A 31 19.01 -13.60 -5.62
CA VAL A 31 18.45 -14.92 -5.30
C VAL A 31 19.55 -15.99 -5.29
N GLU A 32 20.55 -15.83 -6.15
CA GLU A 32 21.72 -16.69 -6.31
C GLU A 32 22.87 -15.84 -6.87
N GLU A 33 24.10 -16.35 -6.83
CA GLU A 33 25.27 -15.63 -7.33
C GLU A 33 25.07 -15.20 -8.79
N GLY A 34 25.07 -13.87 -9.02
CA GLY A 34 24.88 -13.29 -10.34
C GLY A 34 23.43 -13.27 -10.85
N THR A 35 22.46 -13.70 -10.05
CA THR A 35 21.03 -13.68 -10.41
C THR A 35 20.25 -12.72 -9.53
N VAL A 36 19.64 -11.71 -10.15
CA VAL A 36 18.85 -10.68 -9.48
C VAL A 36 17.38 -10.77 -9.90
N GLU A 37 16.50 -10.91 -8.92
CA GLU A 37 15.05 -10.77 -9.06
C GLU A 37 14.65 -9.29 -8.93
N ILE A 38 13.79 -8.83 -9.85
CA ILE A 38 13.24 -7.47 -9.85
C ILE A 38 11.72 -7.57 -9.75
N THR A 39 11.15 -6.98 -8.70
CA THR A 39 9.70 -7.00 -8.46
C THR A 39 9.17 -5.57 -8.39
N ILE A 40 8.03 -5.32 -9.02
CA ILE A 40 7.33 -4.02 -8.91
C ILE A 40 6.84 -3.84 -7.47
N ALA A 41 7.03 -2.64 -6.93
CA ALA A 41 6.66 -2.29 -5.58
C ALA A 41 5.75 -1.06 -5.57
N VAL A 42 4.99 -0.92 -4.48
CA VAL A 42 4.17 0.26 -4.19
C VAL A 42 4.64 0.85 -2.86
N ALA A 43 4.75 2.17 -2.79
CA ALA A 43 5.13 2.86 -1.57
C ALA A 43 3.91 3.11 -0.68
N ILE A 44 4.08 2.88 0.63
CA ILE A 44 3.08 3.20 1.66
C ILE A 44 3.69 4.26 2.58
N PRO A 45 2.99 5.38 2.86
CA PRO A 45 3.48 6.38 3.81
C PRO A 45 3.79 5.76 5.17
N ALA A 46 4.91 6.15 5.80
CA ALA A 46 5.36 5.57 7.06
C ALA A 46 4.29 5.58 8.17
N ARG A 47 3.49 6.66 8.24
CA ARG A 47 2.37 6.80 9.20
C ARG A 47 1.19 5.86 8.95
N GLU A 48 1.13 5.20 7.79
CA GLU A 48 0.06 4.28 7.37
C GLU A 48 0.52 2.82 7.38
N VAL A 49 1.83 2.57 7.45
CA VAL A 49 2.42 1.20 7.46
C VAL A 49 1.87 0.34 8.60
N TRP A 50 1.48 0.94 9.74
CA TRP A 50 0.93 0.20 10.88
C TRP A 50 -0.32 -0.62 10.50
N LEU A 51 -1.16 -0.11 9.58
CA LEU A 51 -2.39 -0.79 9.17
C LEU A 51 -2.06 -2.11 8.47
N HIS A 52 -1.03 -2.12 7.63
CA HIS A 52 -0.56 -3.32 6.94
C HIS A 52 0.15 -4.32 7.86
N LYS A 53 0.68 -3.87 9.00
CA LYS A 53 1.28 -4.74 10.02
C LYS A 53 0.23 -5.38 10.95
N ASN A 54 -0.93 -4.75 11.11
CA ASN A 54 -2.02 -5.24 11.95
C ASN A 54 -3.13 -5.88 11.10
N LYS A 55 -3.08 -7.20 10.94
CA LYS A 55 -4.05 -7.97 10.15
C LYS A 55 -5.50 -7.78 10.62
N ALA A 56 -5.72 -7.64 11.93
CA ALA A 56 -7.06 -7.45 12.47
C ALA A 56 -7.64 -6.08 12.11
N ALA A 57 -6.82 -5.02 12.23
CA ALA A 57 -7.21 -3.67 11.83
C ALA A 57 -7.48 -3.57 10.32
N LEU A 58 -6.58 -4.13 9.50
CA LEU A 58 -6.76 -4.18 8.05
C LEU A 58 -8.05 -4.92 7.68
N ALA A 59 -8.30 -6.09 8.27
CA ALA A 59 -9.53 -6.82 8.03
C ALA A 59 -10.77 -6.01 8.43
N SER A 60 -10.69 -5.24 9.51
CA SER A 60 -11.79 -4.36 9.92
C SER A 60 -12.07 -3.24 8.92
N VAL A 61 -11.02 -2.60 8.40
CA VAL A 61 -11.15 -1.57 7.36
C VAL A 61 -11.75 -2.16 6.09
N MET A 62 -11.24 -3.32 5.64
CA MET A 62 -11.76 -3.99 4.44
C MET A 62 -13.23 -4.38 4.57
N ARG A 63 -13.65 -4.90 5.74
CA ARG A 63 -15.08 -5.16 6.02
C ARG A 63 -15.91 -3.89 5.94
N GLY A 64 -15.46 -2.79 6.54
CA GLY A 64 -16.18 -1.52 6.50
C GLY A 64 -16.34 -0.97 5.07
N LEU A 65 -15.32 -1.13 4.23
CA LEU A 65 -15.39 -0.76 2.81
C LEU A 65 -16.42 -1.62 2.04
N GLU A 66 -16.48 -2.92 2.33
CA GLU A 66 -17.47 -3.83 1.73
C GLU A 66 -18.91 -3.48 2.18
N GLN A 67 -19.10 -3.27 3.49
CA GLN A 67 -20.39 -2.84 4.07
C GLN A 67 -20.88 -1.54 3.44
N THR A 68 -19.99 -0.55 3.32
CA THR A 68 -20.28 0.75 2.67
C THR A 68 -20.71 0.55 1.22
N GLY A 69 -20.03 -0.34 0.47
CA GLY A 69 -20.40 -0.68 -0.90
C GLY A 69 -21.79 -1.31 -1.03
N ARG A 70 -22.30 -1.94 0.03
CA ARG A 70 -23.65 -2.52 0.13
C ARG A 70 -24.68 -1.57 0.76
N GLY A 71 -24.29 -0.37 1.15
CA GLY A 71 -25.16 0.57 1.87
C GLY A 71 -25.45 0.18 3.32
N GLU A 72 -24.65 -0.72 3.90
CA GLU A 72 -24.74 -1.11 5.29
C GLU A 72 -23.90 -0.14 6.13
N PHE A 73 -24.57 0.72 6.91
CA PHE A 73 -23.92 1.67 7.79
C PHE A 73 -24.24 1.36 9.24
N ALA A 74 -23.33 1.76 10.14
CA ALA A 74 -23.65 1.81 11.56
C ALA A 74 -24.77 2.83 11.80
N GLU A 75 -25.48 2.67 12.92
CA GLU A 75 -26.45 3.67 13.36
C GLU A 75 -25.75 5.01 13.54
N ALA A 76 -26.39 6.08 13.05
CA ALA A 76 -25.82 7.41 13.14
C ALA A 76 -25.68 7.81 14.62
N PRO A 77 -24.60 8.51 15.00
CA PRO A 77 -24.48 9.04 16.35
C PRO A 77 -25.60 10.05 16.63
N ASP A 78 -26.05 10.11 17.88
CA ASP A 78 -27.00 11.14 18.32
C ASP A 78 -26.24 12.46 18.54
N LEU A 79 -26.18 13.25 17.47
CA LEU A 79 -25.49 14.53 17.49
C LEU A 79 -26.09 15.52 18.50
N VAL A 80 -27.35 15.35 18.91
CA VAL A 80 -28.02 16.24 19.87
C VAL A 80 -27.56 15.92 21.28
N GLU A 81 -27.58 14.64 21.68
CA GLU A 81 -27.08 14.23 22.99
C GLU A 81 -25.56 14.40 23.10
N ASP A 82 -24.81 14.10 22.04
CA ASP A 82 -23.37 14.31 21.99
C ASP A 82 -23.01 15.80 22.13
N GLY A 83 -23.80 16.69 21.52
CA GLY A 83 -23.65 18.14 21.67
C GLY A 83 -23.87 18.61 23.11
N LYS A 84 -24.93 18.14 23.77
CA LYS A 84 -25.19 18.44 25.20
C LYS A 84 -24.05 17.97 26.11
N LEU A 85 -23.48 16.80 25.80
CA LEU A 85 -22.34 16.27 26.54
C LEU A 85 -21.09 17.14 26.35
N ALA A 86 -20.82 17.57 25.11
CA ALA A 86 -19.69 18.45 24.79
C ALA A 86 -19.80 19.79 25.52
N ASP A 87 -20.98 20.40 25.56
CA ASP A 87 -21.24 21.65 26.30
C ASP A 87 -21.02 21.48 27.80
N LYS A 88 -21.30 20.29 28.35
CA LYS A 88 -21.07 19.95 29.77
C LYS A 88 -19.61 19.66 30.09
N MET A 89 -18.81 19.24 29.11
CA MET A 89 -17.38 18.93 29.26
C MET A 89 -16.46 20.08 28.87
N GLY A 90 -16.96 21.09 28.15
CA GLY A 90 -16.32 22.38 28.00
C GLY A 90 -16.24 23.07 29.36
N ARG A 91 -15.01 23.35 29.84
CA ARG A 91 -14.80 24.27 30.96
C ARG A 91 -15.20 25.68 30.57
#